data_AF-A0A1C6F2X7-F1
#
_entry.id   AF-A0A1C6F2X7-F1
#
_cell.length_a   1.000
_cell.length_b   1.000
_cell.length_c   1.000
_cell.angle_alpha   90.00
_cell.angle_beta   90.00
_cell.angle_gamma   90.00
#
_symmetry.space_group_name_H-M   'P 1'
#
loop_
_entity.id
_entity.type
_entity.pdbx_description
1 polymer ?
#
loop_
_entity_poly.entity_id
_entity_poly.type
_entity_poly.pdbx_seq_one_letter_code
_entity_poly.pdbx_strand_id
1 'polypeptide(L)' 'MNTSTNMDDAKAAWEKVQEYSWDYLAVINFGHYIANYAWNDHVKGLNNYSGLYFWNAGYVE' A
#
# COMPACT_ATOMS: atom_id res chain seq x y z
N MET A 1 13.70 0.00 11.12
CA MET A 1 13.34 -0.04 9.68
C MET A 1 14.55 -0.49 8.91
N ASN A 2 14.33 -1.16 7.78
CA ASN A 2 15.38 -1.57 6.85
C ASN A 2 16.24 -0.35 6.44
N THR A 3 17.57 -0.44 6.57
CA THR A 3 18.52 0.65 6.29
C THR A 3 19.35 0.42 5.03
N SER A 4 19.05 -0.64 4.26
CA SER A 4 19.76 -0.94 3.02
C SER A 4 19.59 0.17 2.00
N THR A 5 20.64 0.47 1.24
CA THR A 5 20.66 1.53 0.21
C THR A 5 20.43 0.99 -1.21
N ASN A 6 20.28 -0.32 -1.36
CA ASN A 6 19.96 -0.99 -2.62
C ASN A 6 18.74 -1.92 -2.45
N MET A 7 18.10 -2.24 -3.58
CA MET A 7 16.85 -2.98 -3.60
C MET A 7 17.02 -4.45 -3.21
N ASP A 8 18.11 -5.09 -3.62
CA ASP A 8 18.32 -6.53 -3.40
C ASP A 8 18.53 -6.83 -1.92
N ASP A 9 19.39 -6.07 -1.25
CA ASP A 9 19.61 -6.20 0.19
C ASP A 9 18.36 -5.81 0.98
N ALA A 10 17.61 -4.82 0.50
CA ALA A 10 16.37 -4.43 1.14
C ALA A 10 15.35 -5.58 1.07
N LYS A 11 15.19 -6.20 -0.10
CA LYS A 11 14.29 -7.32 -0.33
C LYS A 11 14.69 -8.53 0.53
N ALA A 12 15.96 -8.91 0.54
CA ALA A 12 16.45 -10.05 1.33
C ALA A 12 16.14 -9.91 2.82
N ALA A 13 16.30 -8.70 3.39
CA ALA A 13 15.95 -8.44 4.78
C ALA A 13 14.45 -8.56 5.05
N TRP A 14 13.59 -8.12 4.10
CA TRP A 14 12.14 -8.27 4.22
C TRP A 14 11.66 -9.72 4.09
N GLU A 15 12.26 -10.50 3.20
CA GLU A 15 11.97 -11.93 3.04
C GLU A 15 12.24 -12.69 4.35
N LYS A 16 13.37 -12.42 5.00
CA LYS A 16 13.71 -13.01 6.31
C LYS A 16 12.69 -12.67 7.40
N VAL A 17 12.17 -11.44 7.43
CA VAL A 17 11.15 -11.04 8.41
C VAL A 17 9.81 -11.70 8.12
N GLN A 18 9.43 -11.82 6.84
CA GLN A 18 8.21 -12.51 6.44
C GLN A 18 8.27 -14.00 6.79
N GLU A 19 9.41 -14.67 6.57
CA GLU A 19 9.65 -16.06 6.98
C GLU A 19 9.46 -16.23 8.49
N TYR A 20 10.12 -15.41 9.31
CA TYR A 20 9.97 -15.45 10.77
C TYR A 20 8.52 -15.22 11.23
N SER A 21 7.73 -14.45 10.46
CA SER A 21 6.33 -14.21 10.78
C SER A 21 5.46 -15.47 10.65
N TRP A 22 5.89 -16.46 9.85
CA TRP A 22 5.24 -17.77 9.77
C TRP A 22 5.61 -18.68 10.94
N ASP A 23 6.84 -18.58 11.44
CA ASP A 23 7.31 -19.39 12.57
C ASP A 23 6.69 -18.94 13.90
N TYR A 24 6.64 -17.63 14.15
CA TYR A 24 6.15 -17.05 15.41
C TYR A 24 4.67 -16.63 15.36
N LEU A 25 4.06 -16.58 14.16
CA LEU A 25 2.67 -16.22 13.86
C LEU A 25 2.08 -15.12 14.77
N ALA A 26 2.79 -13.99 14.86
CA ALA A 26 2.37 -12.87 15.71
C ALA A 26 1.02 -12.28 15.30
N VAL A 27 0.63 -12.42 14.02
CA VAL A 27 -0.63 -11.94 13.45
C VAL A 27 -1.12 -12.98 12.43
N ILE A 28 -2.43 -13.22 12.40
CA ILE A 28 -3.08 -14.04 11.36
C ILE A 28 -3.46 -13.13 10.19
N ASN A 29 -2.93 -13.41 9.00
CA ASN A 29 -3.29 -12.70 7.77
C ASN A 29 -4.52 -13.35 7.12
N PHE A 30 -5.68 -12.67 7.15
CA PHE A 30 -6.93 -13.14 6.54
C PHE A 30 -7.08 -12.76 5.06
N GLY A 31 -6.07 -12.11 4.48
CA GLY A 31 -6.04 -11.66 3.09
C GLY A 31 -5.92 -10.14 2.96
N HIS A 32 -5.77 -9.70 1.71
CA HIS A 32 -5.69 -8.29 1.37
C HIS A 32 -7.04 -7.79 0.85
N TYR A 33 -7.49 -6.64 1.36
CA TYR A 33 -8.74 -6.02 0.92
C TYR A 33 -8.50 -5.09 -0.27
N ILE A 34 -9.52 -4.94 -1.12
CA ILE A 34 -9.57 -3.88 -2.13
C ILE A 34 -10.32 -2.70 -1.53
N ALA A 35 -9.64 -1.56 -1.41
CA ALA A 35 -10.29 -0.30 -1.04
C ALA A 35 -11.04 0.28 -2.23
N ASN A 36 -12.35 0.49 -2.07
CA ASN A 36 -13.19 1.12 -3.07
C ASN A 36 -13.62 2.49 -2.56
N TYR A 37 -13.61 3.47 -3.46
CA TYR A 37 -14.08 4.82 -3.20
C TYR A 37 -15.09 5.21 -4.27
N ALA A 38 -16.09 5.97 -3.87
CA ALA A 38 -17.06 6.57 -4.78
C ALA A 38 -16.91 8.08 -4.72
N TRP A 39 -17.00 8.73 -5.87
CA TRP A 39 -17.03 10.17 -5.98
C TRP A 39 -17.95 10.58 -7.11
N ASN A 40 -18.40 11.84 -7.04
CA ASN A 40 -19.23 12.42 -8.08
C ASN A 40 -18.44 12.53 -9.39
N ASP A 41 -19.07 12.27 -10.53
CA ASP A 41 -18.42 12.22 -11.85
C ASP A 41 -17.87 13.57 -12.32
N HIS A 42 -18.34 14.69 -11.76
CA HIS A 42 -17.75 16.02 -11.94
C HIS A 42 -16.38 16.17 -11.28
N VAL A 43 -16.03 15.29 -10.33
CA VAL A 43 -14.69 15.26 -9.71
C VAL A 43 -13.71 14.54 -10.62
N LYS A 44 -12.71 15.28 -11.10
CA LYS A 44 -11.63 14.78 -11.97
C LYS A 44 -10.29 14.85 -11.25
N GLY A 45 -9.32 14.06 -11.69
CA GLY A 45 -7.94 14.13 -11.20
C GLY A 45 -7.67 13.51 -9.83
N LEU A 46 -8.64 12.79 -9.24
CA LEU A 46 -8.40 11.98 -8.04
C LEU A 46 -7.36 10.89 -8.32
N ASN A 47 -6.45 10.68 -7.36
CA ASN A 47 -5.52 9.57 -7.38
C ASN A 47 -5.94 8.54 -6.33
N ASN A 48 -6.31 7.34 -6.77
CA ASN A 48 -6.68 6.22 -5.91
C ASN A 48 -5.59 5.12 -5.83
N TYR A 49 -4.40 5.36 -6.40
CA TYR A 49 -3.27 4.44 -6.35
C TYR A 49 -2.64 4.47 -4.95
N SER A 50 -2.75 3.34 -4.23
CA SER A 50 -2.23 3.16 -2.87
C SER A 50 -2.83 4.12 -1.82
N GLY A 51 -4.09 4.50 -1.98
CA GLY A 51 -4.79 5.43 -1.08
C GLY A 51 -5.64 6.41 -1.87
N LEU A 52 -6.52 7.18 -1.21
CA LEU A 52 -7.30 8.23 -1.85
C LEU A 52 -6.66 9.59 -1.61
N TYR A 53 -6.29 10.27 -2.69
CA TYR A 53 -5.55 11.53 -2.61
C TYR A 53 -6.09 12.61 -3.56
N PHE A 54 -5.97 13.86 -3.11
CA PHE A 54 -6.66 15.02 -3.69
C PHE A 54 -5.73 16.10 -4.28
N TRP A 55 -4.41 15.90 -4.27
CA TRP A 55 -3.46 16.94 -4.72
C TRP A 55 -3.63 17.36 -6.19
N ASN A 56 -4.23 16.49 -7.02
CA ASN A 56 -4.57 16.75 -8.42
C ASN A 56 -6.09 16.88 -8.66
N ALA A 57 -6.90 16.85 -7.61
CA ALA A 57 -8.35 16.80 -7.74
C ALA A 57 -8.93 18.17 -8.10
N GLY A 58 -9.93 18.19 -8.97
CA GLY A 58 -10.69 19.38 -9.35
C GLY A 58 -12.14 19.03 -9.63
N TYR A 59 -13.00 20.06 -9.67
CA TYR A 59 -14.42 19.95 -10.00
C TYR A 59 -14.65 20.58 -11.38
N VAL A 60 -15.39 19.89 -12.25
CA VAL A 60 -15.80 20.38 -13.56
C VAL A 60 -17.32 20.42 -13.59
N GLU A 61 -17.91 21.61 -13.69
CA GLU A 61 -19.37 21.80 -13.82
C GLU A 61 -19.97 21.09 -15.03
#